data_AF-A0A9N8YLN9-F1
#
_entry.id   AF-A0A9N8YLN9-F1
#
_cell.length_a   1.000
_cell.length_b   1.000
_cell.length_c   1.000
_cell.angle_alpha   90.00
_cell.angle_beta   90.00
_cell.angle_gamma   90.00
#
_symmetry.space_group_name_H-M   'P 1'
#
loop_
_entity.id
_entity.type
_entity.pdbx_description
1 polymer ?
#
loop_
_entity_poly.entity_id
_entity_poly.type
_entity_poly.pdbx_seq_one_letter_code
_entity_poly.pdbx_strand_id
1 'polypeptide(L)'
;MASRDDEKDLQGSLNPVLKSGYFISKNSQDVVIPPEGIERAASSIYQIMKNKRYSYTIWKQHKLHPKVADEEAIDWIFLVDLLNFSFWSELDEEKNEKGEARNSRFSIGYKGEQYTGYWSLCAAINRALDEGMSITKPSFYSSEMKLSDLDISHVFRSSTQEKMPLLDERIRCIREAGKILVERFEGSFINCIKEARNSCMKLLDIIIENFSSFRDESTFNGEKVVFYKRAQILIADIWACFEGEGFGKFDDIDEITMFADYRVPQALHHLGAISYSDNLLRTLESFVLLPNGSRLEKEIRGCSIWAVELLRRAIKERIERDNTHELIPKLNAITLDFFIWDFAKEHLDESLVIQIIMTDRRCYERSHNNFCELSKPDAIHPGGTKEDDTNRMKRNNRQNNNWDRPKIRISHSRIIASADYFNFNKINMLPRGHIDGKYASVIVKDRNNVSRSSV
;
A
#
# COMPACT_ATOMS: atom_id res chain seq x y z
N MET A 1 3.69 -20.33 -20.46
CA MET A 1 4.50 -19.77 -21.56
C MET A 1 4.09 -18.33 -21.74
N ALA A 2 5.03 -17.39 -21.84
CA ALA A 2 4.71 -16.01 -22.22
C ALA A 2 4.07 -16.03 -23.61
N SER A 3 3.05 -15.19 -23.83
CA SER A 3 2.72 -14.87 -25.22
C SER A 3 3.95 -14.17 -25.82
N ARG A 4 4.24 -14.36 -27.11
CA ARG A 4 5.33 -13.60 -27.77
C ARG A 4 5.11 -12.08 -27.67
N ASP A 5 3.87 -11.66 -27.41
CA ASP A 5 3.47 -10.28 -27.26
C ASP A 5 3.87 -9.72 -25.88
N ASP A 6 3.81 -10.52 -24.80
CA ASP A 6 4.24 -10.11 -23.45
C ASP A 6 5.73 -9.69 -23.42
N GLU A 7 6.61 -10.53 -23.99
CA GLU A 7 8.06 -10.29 -23.99
C GLU A 7 8.45 -9.09 -24.84
N LYS A 8 7.72 -8.85 -25.94
CA LYS A 8 7.95 -7.71 -26.84
C LYS A 8 7.54 -6.39 -26.17
N ASP A 9 6.41 -6.37 -25.48
CA ASP A 9 5.94 -5.18 -24.75
C ASP A 9 6.84 -4.86 -23.56
N LEU A 10 7.34 -5.87 -22.85
CA LEU A 10 8.29 -5.70 -21.74
C LEU A 10 9.65 -5.15 -22.18
N GLN A 11 10.10 -5.48 -23.39
CA GLN A 11 11.30 -4.88 -23.98
C GLN A 11 11.08 -3.39 -24.29
N GLY A 12 9.84 -2.98 -24.58
CA GLY A 12 9.48 -1.58 -24.84
C GLY A 12 9.30 -0.74 -23.58
N SER A 13 8.89 -1.33 -22.45
CA SER A 13 8.65 -0.55 -21.22
C SER A 13 9.94 -0.04 -20.59
N LEU A 14 9.91 1.24 -20.21
CA LEU A 14 10.96 1.93 -19.51
C LEU A 14 10.92 1.65 -18.00
N ASN A 15 9.75 1.27 -17.47
CA ASN A 15 9.56 1.11 -16.03
C ASN A 15 10.09 -0.24 -15.48
N PRO A 16 11.10 -0.24 -14.58
CA PRO A 16 11.65 -1.46 -13.99
C PRO A 16 10.66 -2.18 -13.05
N VAL A 17 9.63 -1.49 -12.56
CA VAL A 17 8.57 -2.08 -11.72
C VAL A 17 7.73 -3.06 -12.53
N LEU A 18 7.39 -2.73 -13.79
CA LEU A 18 6.63 -3.63 -14.64
C LEU A 18 7.41 -4.94 -14.92
N LYS A 19 8.70 -4.81 -15.21
CA LYS A 19 9.63 -5.94 -15.41
C LYS A 19 9.72 -6.82 -14.16
N SER A 20 9.78 -6.20 -12.97
CA SER A 20 9.79 -6.90 -11.69
C SER A 20 8.47 -7.64 -11.45
N GLY A 21 7.33 -7.00 -11.69
CA GLY A 21 6.01 -7.62 -11.57
C GLY A 21 5.85 -8.83 -12.49
N TYR A 22 6.26 -8.70 -13.75
CA TYR A 22 6.28 -9.80 -14.69
C TYR A 22 7.18 -10.95 -14.21
N PHE A 23 8.44 -10.65 -13.86
CA PHE A 23 9.40 -11.66 -13.41
C PHE A 23 8.88 -12.43 -12.19
N ILE A 24 8.32 -11.74 -11.19
CA ILE A 24 7.72 -12.36 -10.02
C ILE A 24 6.52 -13.22 -10.44
N SER A 25 5.63 -12.73 -11.30
CA SER A 25 4.44 -13.48 -11.73
C SER A 25 4.76 -14.80 -12.41
N LYS A 26 5.87 -14.88 -13.17
CA LYS A 26 6.33 -16.12 -13.83
C LYS A 26 6.97 -17.11 -12.86
N ASN A 27 7.39 -16.64 -11.70
CA ASN A 27 8.16 -17.41 -10.73
C ASN A 27 7.43 -17.56 -9.37
N SER A 28 6.16 -17.12 -9.30
CA SER A 28 5.32 -17.22 -8.11
C SER A 28 4.84 -18.65 -7.90
N GLN A 29 4.70 -19.04 -6.63
CA GLN A 29 4.28 -20.38 -6.22
C GLN A 29 2.91 -20.37 -5.53
N ASP A 30 2.59 -19.29 -4.82
CA ASP A 30 1.39 -19.15 -4.01
C ASP A 30 0.38 -18.13 -4.56
N VAL A 31 0.74 -17.38 -5.60
CA VAL A 31 -0.15 -16.43 -6.27
C VAL A 31 -0.21 -16.74 -7.76
N VAL A 32 -1.42 -16.90 -8.29
CA VAL A 32 -1.66 -17.25 -9.69
C VAL A 32 -2.54 -16.19 -10.34
N ILE A 33 -2.28 -15.90 -11.62
CA ILE A 33 -3.08 -14.99 -12.43
C ILE A 33 -3.86 -15.83 -13.46
N PRO A 34 -5.09 -16.25 -13.15
CA PRO A 34 -5.90 -17.06 -14.06
C PRO A 34 -6.35 -16.22 -15.27
N PRO A 35 -6.07 -16.63 -16.52
CA PRO A 35 -6.47 -15.88 -17.72
C PRO A 35 -7.98 -15.63 -17.79
N GLU A 36 -8.79 -16.63 -17.46
CA GLU A 36 -10.25 -16.49 -17.41
C GLU A 36 -10.72 -15.54 -16.30
N GLY A 37 -9.94 -15.40 -15.24
CA GLY A 37 -10.17 -14.44 -14.17
C GLY A 37 -9.94 -13.01 -14.63
N ILE A 38 -8.84 -12.77 -15.36
CA ILE A 38 -8.57 -11.48 -16.01
C ILE A 38 -9.71 -11.09 -16.95
N GLU A 39 -10.17 -11.99 -17.83
CA GLU A 39 -11.25 -11.68 -18.77
C GLU A 39 -12.58 -11.31 -18.06
N ARG A 40 -12.94 -12.05 -17.01
CA ARG A 40 -14.16 -11.76 -16.21
C ARG A 40 -14.05 -10.44 -15.46
N ALA A 41 -12.90 -10.19 -14.82
CA ALA A 41 -12.65 -8.97 -14.08
C ALA A 41 -12.60 -7.75 -15.02
N ALA A 42 -11.89 -7.84 -16.15
CA ALA A 42 -11.83 -6.80 -17.17
C ALA A 42 -13.22 -6.46 -17.72
N SER A 43 -14.05 -7.47 -18.00
CA SER A 43 -15.44 -7.26 -18.43
C SER A 43 -16.26 -6.49 -17.38
N SER A 44 -16.19 -6.93 -16.12
CA SER A 44 -16.91 -6.29 -15.01
C SER A 44 -16.46 -4.86 -14.77
N ILE A 45 -15.15 -4.63 -14.68
CA ILE A 45 -14.54 -3.31 -14.49
C ILE A 45 -14.92 -2.37 -15.64
N TYR A 46 -14.78 -2.83 -16.89
CA TYR A 46 -15.15 -2.06 -18.07
C TYR A 46 -16.60 -1.57 -18.02
N GLN A 47 -17.55 -2.45 -17.68
CA GLN A 47 -18.95 -2.07 -17.58
C GLN A 47 -19.19 -1.03 -16.47
N ILE A 48 -18.56 -1.19 -15.30
CA ILE A 48 -18.72 -0.25 -14.19
C ILE A 48 -18.09 1.11 -14.54
N MET A 49 -16.86 1.13 -15.07
CA MET A 49 -16.19 2.37 -15.47
C MET A 49 -16.99 3.13 -16.53
N LYS A 50 -17.52 2.41 -17.53
CA LYS A 50 -18.39 2.97 -18.58
C LYS A 50 -19.66 3.58 -17.99
N ASN A 51 -20.31 2.89 -17.05
CA ASN A 51 -21.55 3.36 -16.42
C ASN A 51 -21.34 4.54 -15.48
N LYS A 52 -20.24 4.54 -14.71
CA LYS A 52 -19.89 5.62 -13.78
C LYS A 52 -19.22 6.82 -14.46
N ARG A 53 -18.81 6.71 -15.74
CA ARG A 53 -17.94 7.68 -16.44
C ARG A 53 -16.69 8.00 -15.61
N TYR A 54 -16.02 6.95 -15.13
CA TYR A 54 -14.91 7.08 -14.19
C TYR A 54 -13.73 7.83 -14.82
N SER A 55 -13.11 8.73 -14.05
CA SER A 55 -12.01 9.58 -14.49
C SER A 55 -11.06 9.88 -13.34
N TYR A 56 -9.78 10.10 -13.66
CA TYR A 56 -8.73 10.49 -12.72
C TYR A 56 -9.02 11.81 -11.98
N THR A 57 -9.95 12.62 -12.47
CA THR A 57 -10.44 13.84 -11.80
C THR A 57 -11.02 13.56 -10.41
N ILE A 58 -11.41 12.30 -10.12
CA ILE A 58 -11.92 11.89 -8.80
C ILE A 58 -10.93 12.18 -7.67
N TRP A 59 -9.62 12.17 -7.95
CA TRP A 59 -8.60 12.49 -6.97
C TRP A 59 -8.82 13.88 -6.37
N LYS A 60 -9.09 14.91 -7.19
CA LYS A 60 -9.37 16.28 -6.72
C LYS A 60 -10.69 16.41 -5.97
N GLN A 61 -11.63 15.48 -6.15
CA GLN A 61 -12.94 15.58 -5.52
C GLN A 61 -12.86 15.35 -4.02
N HIS A 62 -11.89 14.56 -3.54
CA HIS A 62 -11.76 14.28 -2.11
C HIS A 62 -11.46 15.54 -1.30
N LYS A 63 -12.29 15.83 -0.28
CA LYS A 63 -12.27 17.10 0.48
C LYS A 63 -10.94 17.44 1.18
N LEU A 64 -10.09 16.45 1.44
CA LEU A 64 -8.78 16.66 2.08
C LEU A 64 -7.65 16.93 1.10
N HIS A 65 -7.84 16.72 -0.20
CA HIS A 65 -6.82 17.03 -1.20
C HIS A 65 -6.80 18.52 -1.57
N PRO A 66 -5.65 19.05 -2.03
CA PRO A 66 -5.56 20.40 -2.59
C PRO A 66 -6.62 20.65 -3.66
N LYS A 67 -7.24 21.83 -3.62
CA LYS A 67 -8.30 22.24 -4.54
C LYS A 67 -7.81 23.12 -5.68
N VAL A 68 -6.63 23.71 -5.51
CA VAL A 68 -5.95 24.53 -6.50
C VAL A 68 -4.69 23.78 -6.91
N ALA A 69 -4.40 23.78 -8.21
CA ALA A 69 -3.22 23.13 -8.79
C ALA A 69 -2.09 24.16 -8.90
N ASP A 70 -1.38 24.38 -7.80
CA ASP A 70 -0.30 25.37 -7.67
C ASP A 70 0.94 24.77 -6.99
N GLU A 71 1.94 25.62 -6.72
CA GLU A 71 3.19 25.22 -6.08
C GLU A 71 2.99 24.66 -4.66
N GLU A 72 1.97 25.15 -3.95
CA GLU A 72 1.65 24.72 -2.59
C GLU A 72 1.02 23.32 -2.58
N ALA A 73 0.23 23.00 -3.61
CA ALA A 73 -0.25 21.64 -3.85
C ALA A 73 0.89 20.65 -4.07
N ILE A 74 1.95 21.03 -4.82
CA ILE A 74 3.13 20.17 -5.01
C ILE A 74 3.85 19.91 -3.69
N ASP A 75 4.09 20.96 -2.88
CA ASP A 75 4.73 20.82 -1.56
C ASP A 75 3.90 19.92 -0.63
N TRP A 76 2.57 20.05 -0.68
CA TRP A 76 1.65 19.19 0.08
C TRP A 76 1.70 17.74 -0.37
N ILE A 77 1.61 17.48 -1.68
CA ILE A 77 1.62 16.13 -2.25
C ILE A 77 2.95 15.45 -1.92
N PHE A 78 4.08 16.14 -2.12
CA PHE A 78 5.39 15.61 -1.79
C PHE A 78 5.48 15.14 -0.34
N LEU A 79 5.04 15.96 0.61
CA LEU A 79 5.10 15.62 2.02
C LEU A 79 4.16 14.46 2.38
N VAL A 80 2.94 14.45 1.85
CA VAL A 80 1.97 13.37 2.11
C VAL A 80 2.47 12.04 1.56
N ASP A 81 2.99 12.01 0.33
CA ASP A 81 3.47 10.77 -0.28
C ASP A 81 4.81 10.29 0.27
N LEU A 82 5.67 11.21 0.69
CA LEU A 82 6.84 10.87 1.52
C LEU A 82 6.41 10.12 2.79
N LEU A 83 5.24 10.42 3.34
CA LEU A 83 4.72 9.83 4.57
C LEU A 83 3.66 8.73 4.34
N ASN A 84 3.38 8.34 3.10
CA ASN A 84 2.33 7.40 2.74
C ASN A 84 2.75 5.92 2.92
N PHE A 85 3.06 5.55 4.16
CA PHE A 85 3.45 4.19 4.56
C PHE A 85 2.87 3.82 5.92
N SER A 86 2.51 2.55 6.10
CA SER A 86 2.12 1.92 7.37
C SER A 86 1.09 2.69 8.23
N PHE A 87 -0.19 2.50 7.94
CA PHE A 87 -1.32 2.95 8.79
C PHE A 87 -2.01 1.80 9.53
N TRP A 88 -1.34 0.66 9.62
CA TRP A 88 -1.85 -0.53 10.29
C TRP A 88 -1.98 -0.30 11.79
N SER A 89 -3.04 -0.84 12.40
CA SER A 89 -3.25 -0.86 13.85
C SER A 89 -3.54 -2.29 14.30
N GLU A 90 -2.84 -2.75 15.34
CA GLU A 90 -3.18 -4.01 16.03
C GLU A 90 -4.45 -3.88 16.88
N LEU A 91 -4.91 -2.65 17.14
CA LEU A 91 -6.08 -2.37 17.96
C LEU A 91 -7.40 -2.40 17.16
N ASP A 92 -7.34 -2.54 15.84
CA ASP A 92 -8.53 -2.76 14.98
C ASP A 92 -9.28 -4.06 15.37
N GLU A 93 -8.64 -4.95 16.14
CA GLU A 93 -9.19 -6.22 16.62
C GLU A 93 -9.90 -6.14 17.99
N GLU A 94 -9.71 -5.06 18.76
CA GLU A 94 -10.34 -4.94 20.08
C GLU A 94 -11.83 -4.67 19.93
N LYS A 95 -12.66 -5.70 20.11
CA LYS A 95 -14.10 -5.53 20.32
C LYS A 95 -14.37 -5.12 21.77
N ASN A 96 -15.23 -4.13 21.97
CA ASN A 96 -15.73 -3.77 23.29
C ASN A 96 -16.61 -4.92 23.86
N GLU A 97 -17.04 -4.79 25.12
CA GLU A 97 -17.88 -5.80 25.81
C GLU A 97 -19.20 -6.13 25.08
N LYS A 98 -19.61 -5.28 24.11
CA LYS A 98 -20.80 -5.44 23.27
C LYS A 98 -20.50 -6.03 21.89
N GLY A 99 -19.24 -6.39 21.61
CA GLY A 99 -18.82 -6.92 20.31
C GLY A 99 -18.57 -5.85 19.24
N GLU A 100 -18.61 -4.57 19.57
CA GLU A 100 -18.38 -3.45 18.64
C GLU A 100 -16.89 -3.12 18.59
N ALA A 101 -16.36 -2.79 17.41
CA ALA A 101 -14.95 -2.37 17.30
C ALA A 101 -14.70 -1.15 18.21
N ARG A 102 -13.78 -1.30 19.17
CA ARG A 102 -13.28 -0.21 19.99
C ARG A 102 -12.42 0.63 19.06
N ASN A 103 -12.90 1.82 18.70
CA ASN A 103 -12.19 2.74 17.80
C ASN A 103 -10.99 3.39 18.53
N SER A 104 -10.02 2.54 18.92
CA SER A 104 -8.78 2.91 19.62
C SER A 104 -7.66 3.24 18.64
N ARG A 105 -7.82 2.86 17.36
CA ARG A 105 -6.85 3.10 16.29
C ARG A 105 -6.48 4.56 16.15
N PHE A 106 -5.29 4.83 15.63
CA PHE A 106 -4.78 6.17 15.39
C PHE A 106 -5.78 6.94 14.52
N SER A 107 -6.20 8.09 15.02
CA SER A 107 -7.18 8.94 14.33
C SER A 107 -6.85 10.40 14.50
N ILE A 108 -7.30 11.21 13.55
CA ILE A 108 -7.11 12.65 13.55
C ILE A 108 -8.46 13.32 13.42
N GLY A 109 -8.84 14.08 14.44
CA GLY A 109 -9.95 15.01 14.40
C GLY A 109 -9.60 16.28 13.62
N TYR A 110 -10.38 16.60 12.60
CA TYR A 110 -10.21 17.78 11.77
C TYR A 110 -11.56 18.25 11.20
N LYS A 111 -11.88 19.55 11.35
CA LYS A 111 -13.12 20.19 10.89
C LYS A 111 -14.40 19.43 11.29
N GLY A 112 -14.46 18.94 12.53
CA GLY A 112 -15.63 18.26 13.10
C GLY A 112 -15.76 16.79 12.71
N GLU A 113 -14.79 16.22 12.00
CA GLU A 113 -14.79 14.82 11.58
C GLU A 113 -13.56 14.06 12.06
N GLN A 114 -13.71 12.75 12.26
CA GLN A 114 -12.63 11.84 12.62
C GLN A 114 -12.12 11.09 11.38
N TYR A 115 -10.82 11.18 11.12
CA TYR A 115 -10.16 10.49 10.01
C TYR A 115 -9.22 9.41 10.51
N THR A 116 -9.08 8.35 9.73
CA THR A 116 -8.20 7.22 10.02
C THR A 116 -7.49 6.75 8.75
N GLY A 117 -6.49 5.86 8.87
CA GLY A 117 -5.75 5.35 7.71
C GLY A 117 -4.99 6.45 6.98
N TYR A 118 -4.94 6.38 5.65
CA TYR A 118 -4.35 7.46 4.82
C TYR A 118 -5.00 8.83 5.06
N TRP A 119 -6.31 8.87 5.33
CA TRP A 119 -7.02 10.13 5.52
C TRP A 119 -6.63 10.85 6.81
N SER A 120 -6.17 10.13 7.84
CA SER A 120 -5.67 10.80 9.05
C SER A 120 -4.35 11.54 8.79
N LEU A 121 -3.49 11.03 7.91
CA LEU A 121 -2.29 11.76 7.47
C LEU A 121 -2.66 13.06 6.77
N CYS A 122 -3.55 13.00 5.78
CA CYS A 122 -4.01 14.20 5.06
C CYS A 122 -4.64 15.22 6.02
N ALA A 123 -5.48 14.76 6.95
CA ALA A 123 -6.10 15.60 7.96
C ALA A 123 -5.08 16.24 8.91
N ALA A 124 -4.01 15.52 9.29
CA ALA A 124 -2.96 16.05 10.16
C ALA A 124 -2.18 17.20 9.48
N ILE A 125 -1.82 17.04 8.21
CA ILE A 125 -1.14 18.08 7.43
C ILE A 125 -2.04 19.30 7.25
N ASN A 126 -3.30 19.11 6.87
CA ASN A 126 -4.25 20.22 6.69
C ASN A 126 -4.52 20.95 8.02
N ARG A 127 -4.63 20.21 9.12
CA ARG A 127 -4.78 20.80 10.47
C ARG A 127 -3.58 21.66 10.84
N ALA A 128 -2.36 21.19 10.59
CA ALA A 128 -1.15 21.96 10.88
C ALA A 128 -1.09 23.25 10.05
N LEU A 129 -1.47 23.20 8.77
CA LEU A 129 -1.55 24.38 7.91
C LEU A 129 -2.61 25.38 8.41
N ASP A 130 -3.81 24.91 8.78
CA ASP A 130 -4.86 25.75 9.37
C ASP A 130 -4.45 26.35 10.74
N GLU A 131 -3.56 25.68 11.47
CA GLU A 131 -2.95 26.15 12.72
C GLU A 131 -1.77 27.12 12.50
N GLY A 132 -1.47 27.46 11.24
CA GLY A 132 -0.40 28.40 10.88
C GLY A 132 1.01 27.80 10.84
N MET A 133 1.13 26.46 10.94
CA MET A 133 2.42 25.78 10.83
C MET A 133 2.75 25.49 9.36
N SER A 134 3.87 26.03 8.87
CA SER A 134 4.37 25.81 7.51
C SER A 134 5.02 24.42 7.33
N ILE A 135 4.30 23.36 7.71
CA ILE A 135 4.81 21.98 7.76
C ILE A 135 5.19 21.42 6.38
N THR A 136 4.68 22.01 5.29
CA THR A 136 4.97 21.60 3.90
C THR A 136 6.20 22.28 3.31
N LYS A 137 6.85 23.22 4.00
CA LYS A 137 8.01 23.96 3.46
C LYS A 137 9.34 23.29 3.81
N PRO A 138 10.16 22.84 2.83
CA PRO A 138 11.42 22.15 3.10
C PRO A 138 12.38 22.94 3.98
N SER A 139 12.47 24.26 3.78
CA SER A 139 13.31 25.16 4.57
C SER A 139 12.91 25.26 6.05
N PHE A 140 11.70 24.81 6.39
CA PHE A 140 11.17 24.75 7.76
C PHE A 140 11.43 23.37 8.37
N TYR A 141 10.98 22.30 7.70
CA TYR A 141 11.05 20.95 8.26
C TYR A 141 12.43 20.28 8.14
N SER A 142 13.35 20.82 7.37
CA SER A 142 14.77 20.40 7.33
C SER A 142 15.57 20.73 8.59
N SER A 143 15.10 21.70 9.41
CA SER A 143 15.86 22.26 10.53
C SER A 143 15.15 22.03 11.87
N GLU A 144 15.80 21.34 12.79
CA GLU A 144 15.30 21.15 14.17
C GLU A 144 15.15 22.47 14.93
N MET A 145 15.89 23.51 14.54
CA MET A 145 15.77 24.85 15.15
C MET A 145 14.52 25.59 14.72
N LYS A 146 14.04 25.38 13.49
CA LYS A 146 12.85 26.06 12.94
C LYS A 146 11.57 25.31 13.25
N LEU A 147 11.64 23.99 13.21
CA LEU A 147 10.54 23.10 13.52
C LEU A 147 11.16 21.93 14.30
N SER A 148 10.87 21.79 15.58
CA SER A 148 11.45 20.72 16.41
C SER A 148 10.76 19.38 16.16
N ASP A 149 11.38 18.28 16.59
CA ASP A 149 10.75 16.94 16.53
C ASP A 149 9.50 16.86 17.42
N LEU A 150 9.44 17.66 18.48
CA LEU A 150 8.23 17.81 19.31
C LEU A 150 7.11 18.52 18.55
N ASP A 151 7.43 19.53 17.74
CA ASP A 151 6.44 20.22 16.90
C ASP A 151 5.89 19.27 15.82
N ILE A 152 6.77 18.49 15.16
CA ILE A 152 6.34 17.47 14.20
C ILE A 152 5.48 16.39 14.90
N SER A 153 5.88 15.96 16.10
CA SER A 153 5.07 15.03 16.90
C SER A 153 3.69 15.62 17.25
N HIS A 154 3.62 16.93 17.50
CA HIS A 154 2.39 17.64 17.76
C HIS A 154 1.47 17.72 16.51
N VAL A 155 2.02 17.83 15.30
CA VAL A 155 1.23 17.74 14.06
C VAL A 155 0.46 16.41 14.01
N PHE A 156 1.15 15.31 14.31
CA PHE A 156 0.60 13.95 14.29
C PHE A 156 -0.07 13.53 15.60
N ARG A 157 -0.43 14.47 16.48
CA ARG A 157 -1.13 14.14 17.74
C ARG A 157 -2.49 13.48 17.46
N SER A 158 -2.66 12.30 18.03
CA SER A 158 -3.86 11.47 17.85
C SER A 158 -5.05 12.01 18.65
N SER A 159 -6.25 11.77 18.14
CA SER A 159 -7.51 11.94 18.86
C SER A 159 -7.90 10.71 19.69
N THR A 160 -7.13 9.62 19.58
CA THR A 160 -7.29 8.37 20.34
C THR A 160 -6.03 8.06 21.15
N GLN A 161 -6.01 6.92 21.84
CA GLN A 161 -4.86 6.48 22.64
C GLN A 161 -3.71 5.94 21.79
N GLU A 162 -4.00 5.39 20.61
CA GLU A 162 -2.94 4.96 19.70
C GLU A 162 -2.23 6.17 19.10
N LYS A 163 -0.90 6.17 19.18
CA LYS A 163 -0.04 7.19 18.58
C LYS A 163 0.17 6.91 17.09
N MET A 164 0.65 7.91 16.35
CA MET A 164 1.00 7.73 14.94
C MET A 164 1.97 6.54 14.77
N PRO A 165 1.61 5.51 13.99
CA PRO A 165 2.51 4.40 13.73
C PRO A 165 3.80 4.89 13.07
N LEU A 166 4.94 4.42 13.55
CA LEU A 166 6.28 4.76 13.02
C LEU A 166 6.57 6.28 13.02
N LEU A 167 6.20 6.99 14.10
CA LEU A 167 6.40 8.44 14.18
C LEU A 167 7.87 8.87 14.02
N ASP A 168 8.80 8.16 14.67
CA ASP A 168 10.23 8.50 14.60
C ASP A 168 10.79 8.30 13.18
N GLU A 169 10.36 7.24 12.50
CA GLU A 169 10.67 6.97 11.09
C GLU A 169 10.16 8.09 10.17
N ARG A 170 8.95 8.60 10.43
CA ARG A 170 8.35 9.70 9.67
C ARG A 170 9.14 10.99 9.87
N ILE A 171 9.49 11.32 11.11
CA ILE A 171 10.33 12.47 11.43
C ILE A 171 11.66 12.38 10.69
N ARG A 172 12.33 11.22 10.74
CA ARG A 172 13.58 11.00 9.99
C ARG A 172 13.41 11.23 8.48
N CYS A 173 12.33 10.71 7.88
CA CYS A 173 12.02 10.97 6.47
C CYS A 173 11.85 12.45 6.15
N ILE A 174 11.10 13.19 6.98
CA ILE A 174 10.89 14.63 6.84
C ILE A 174 12.24 15.36 6.87
N ARG A 175 13.10 15.04 7.85
CA ARG A 175 14.43 15.66 8.00
C ARG A 175 15.33 15.39 6.81
N GLU A 176 15.43 14.13 6.39
CA GLU A 176 16.28 13.71 5.27
C GLU A 176 15.83 14.36 3.97
N ALA A 177 14.54 14.25 3.63
CA ALA A 177 13.99 14.85 2.43
C ALA A 177 14.11 16.37 2.43
N GLY A 178 13.93 17.01 3.59
CA GLY A 178 14.07 18.46 3.73
C GLY A 178 15.50 18.93 3.44
N LYS A 179 16.50 18.24 4.00
CA LYS A 179 17.91 18.54 3.75
C LYS A 179 18.26 18.41 2.27
N ILE A 180 17.86 17.29 1.65
CA ILE A 180 18.07 17.05 0.22
C ILE A 180 17.45 18.17 -0.63
N LEU A 181 16.21 18.56 -0.35
CA LEU A 181 15.53 19.61 -1.10
C LEU A 181 16.24 20.95 -0.94
N VAL A 182 16.61 21.33 0.28
CA VAL A 182 17.33 22.59 0.54
C VAL A 182 18.71 22.62 -0.13
N GLU A 183 19.47 21.54 -0.04
CA GLU A 183 20.85 21.47 -0.52
C GLU A 183 20.97 21.29 -2.04
N ARG A 184 20.03 20.54 -2.66
CA ARG A 184 20.14 20.11 -4.06
C ARG A 184 19.07 20.67 -4.99
N PHE A 185 17.93 21.09 -4.46
CA PHE A 185 16.76 21.49 -5.24
C PHE A 185 16.23 22.86 -4.82
N GLU A 186 17.10 23.74 -4.32
CA GLU A 186 16.79 25.13 -3.92
C GLU A 186 15.59 25.25 -2.95
N GLY A 187 15.36 24.21 -2.14
CA GLY A 187 14.29 24.15 -1.16
C GLY A 187 12.89 23.88 -1.73
N SER A 188 12.76 23.33 -2.95
CA SER A 188 11.45 22.98 -3.54
C SER A 188 11.48 21.71 -4.38
N PHE A 189 10.48 20.83 -4.21
CA PHE A 189 10.34 19.63 -5.04
C PHE A 189 9.98 19.94 -6.50
N ILE A 190 9.48 21.15 -6.77
CA ILE A 190 9.21 21.62 -8.14
C ILE A 190 10.46 21.56 -9.01
N ASN A 191 11.63 21.78 -8.43
CA ASN A 191 12.88 21.72 -9.18
C ASN A 191 13.21 20.28 -9.63
N CYS A 192 12.81 19.26 -8.87
CA CYS A 192 12.84 17.87 -9.34
C CYS A 192 11.94 17.66 -10.57
N ILE A 193 10.72 18.22 -10.54
CA ILE A 193 9.75 18.13 -11.65
C ILE A 193 10.28 18.83 -12.90
N LYS A 194 10.85 20.03 -12.74
CA LYS A 194 11.46 20.79 -13.86
C LYS A 194 12.66 20.04 -14.46
N GLU A 195 13.50 19.45 -13.63
CA GLU A 195 14.66 18.67 -14.07
C GLU A 195 14.25 17.41 -14.85
N ALA A 196 13.09 16.82 -14.54
CA ALA A 196 12.53 15.68 -15.24
C ALA A 196 12.07 16.00 -16.69
N ARG A 197 11.91 17.28 -17.04
CA ARG A 197 11.53 17.75 -18.40
C ARG A 197 10.31 17.01 -18.97
N ASN A 198 9.20 17.01 -18.22
CA ASN A 198 7.95 16.33 -18.57
C ASN A 198 8.06 14.82 -18.79
N SER A 199 9.09 14.14 -18.27
CA SER A 199 9.14 12.67 -18.24
C SER A 199 8.91 12.16 -16.83
N CYS A 200 7.85 11.38 -16.62
CA CYS A 200 7.57 10.73 -15.36
C CYS A 200 8.65 9.69 -15.01
N MET A 201 9.23 9.02 -16.01
CA MET A 201 10.32 8.08 -15.77
C MET A 201 11.59 8.77 -15.31
N LYS A 202 11.94 9.93 -15.88
CA LYS A 202 13.05 10.75 -15.35
C LYS A 202 12.75 11.27 -13.95
N LEU A 203 11.50 11.67 -13.66
CA LEU A 203 11.12 12.08 -12.32
C LEU A 203 11.25 10.92 -11.33
N LEU A 204 10.86 9.71 -11.73
CA LEU A 204 11.04 8.49 -10.93
C LEU A 204 12.53 8.27 -10.61
N ASP A 205 13.41 8.35 -11.61
CA ASP A 205 14.86 8.20 -11.42
C ASP A 205 15.40 9.26 -10.44
N ILE A 206 15.02 10.54 -10.62
CA ILE A 206 15.40 11.63 -9.70
C ILE A 206 14.92 11.31 -8.28
N ILE A 207 13.69 10.86 -8.10
CA ILE A 207 13.15 10.52 -6.77
C ILE A 207 13.97 9.39 -6.14
N ILE A 208 14.20 8.30 -6.85
CA ILE A 208 14.91 7.12 -6.34
C ILE A 208 16.38 7.42 -6.05
N GLU A 209 17.06 8.19 -6.90
CA GLU A 209 18.46 8.56 -6.70
C GLU A 209 18.65 9.46 -5.48
N ASN A 210 17.71 10.37 -5.22
CA ASN A 210 17.87 11.41 -4.20
C ASN A 210 17.28 11.02 -2.84
N PHE A 211 16.12 10.36 -2.81
CA PHE A 211 15.35 10.16 -1.59
C PHE A 211 15.30 8.66 -1.23
N SER A 212 16.17 8.24 -0.31
CA SER A 212 16.34 6.82 0.04
C SER A 212 15.05 6.16 0.55
N SER A 213 14.18 6.94 1.20
CA SER A 213 12.88 6.49 1.69
C SER A 213 11.94 6.02 0.58
N PHE A 214 12.11 6.46 -0.66
CA PHE A 214 11.30 5.99 -1.78
C PHE A 214 11.82 4.70 -2.42
N ARG A 215 13.03 4.23 -2.06
CA ARG A 215 13.66 3.01 -2.60
C ARG A 215 13.00 1.76 -2.03
N ASP A 216 12.01 1.25 -2.77
CA ASP A 216 11.34 -0.02 -2.50
C ASP A 216 11.92 -1.13 -3.39
N GLU A 217 13.01 -1.73 -2.91
CA GLU A 217 13.80 -2.76 -3.61
C GLU A 217 13.90 -4.05 -2.78
N SER A 218 13.99 -5.20 -3.45
CA SER A 218 14.20 -6.49 -2.81
C SER A 218 14.93 -7.48 -3.72
N THR A 219 15.12 -8.71 -3.25
CA THR A 219 15.64 -9.83 -4.04
C THR A 219 14.59 -10.93 -4.10
N PHE A 220 14.30 -11.44 -5.30
CA PHE A 220 13.37 -12.55 -5.53
C PHE A 220 14.06 -13.59 -6.42
N ASN A 221 14.15 -14.84 -5.96
CA ASN A 221 14.85 -15.92 -6.67
C ASN A 221 16.26 -15.55 -7.17
N GLY A 222 17.02 -14.80 -6.37
CA GLY A 222 18.38 -14.36 -6.70
C GLY A 222 18.47 -13.08 -7.53
N GLU A 223 17.36 -12.61 -8.11
CA GLU A 223 17.31 -11.41 -8.94
C GLU A 223 16.86 -10.17 -8.15
N LYS A 224 17.39 -8.99 -8.50
CA LYS A 224 16.91 -7.73 -7.94
C LYS A 224 15.54 -7.42 -8.52
N VAL A 225 14.58 -7.12 -7.64
CA VAL A 225 13.22 -6.69 -8.00
C VAL A 225 12.88 -5.37 -7.31
N VAL A 226 12.04 -4.56 -7.94
CA VAL A 226 11.66 -3.23 -7.46
C VAL A 226 10.15 -3.02 -7.56
N PHE A 227 9.60 -2.23 -6.64
CA PHE A 227 8.17 -1.90 -6.63
C PHE A 227 7.92 -0.39 -6.67
N TYR A 228 8.85 0.41 -6.12
CA TYR A 228 8.82 1.88 -6.09
C TYR A 228 7.44 2.50 -5.82
N LYS A 229 6.64 1.86 -4.95
CA LYS A 229 5.22 2.17 -4.75
C LYS A 229 4.97 3.65 -4.47
N ARG A 230 5.63 4.19 -3.44
CA ARG A 230 5.46 5.60 -3.04
C ARG A 230 5.96 6.59 -4.08
N ALA A 231 7.01 6.25 -4.83
CA ALA A 231 7.55 7.13 -5.86
C ALA A 231 6.59 7.22 -7.05
N GLN A 232 5.96 6.09 -7.42
CA GLN A 232 4.92 6.05 -8.44
C GLN A 232 3.65 6.78 -8.00
N ILE A 233 3.24 6.65 -6.73
CA ILE A 233 2.11 7.42 -6.16
C ILE A 233 2.39 8.92 -6.25
N LEU A 234 3.57 9.38 -5.83
CA LEU A 234 3.95 10.80 -5.90
C LEU A 234 3.79 11.39 -7.30
N ILE A 235 4.26 10.67 -8.32
CA ILE A 235 4.11 11.08 -9.72
C ILE A 235 2.63 11.10 -10.13
N ALA A 236 1.87 10.07 -9.75
CA ALA A 236 0.47 9.93 -10.09
C ALA A 236 -0.41 11.00 -9.45
N ASP A 237 -0.15 11.35 -8.19
CA ASP A 237 -0.87 12.39 -7.46
C ASP A 237 -0.56 13.78 -8.03
N ILE A 238 0.68 14.05 -8.44
CA ILE A 238 1.04 15.26 -9.18
C ILE A 238 0.30 15.32 -10.52
N TRP A 239 0.31 14.22 -11.29
CA TRP A 239 -0.39 14.13 -12.56
C TRP A 239 -1.90 14.37 -12.40
N ALA A 240 -2.54 13.73 -11.42
CA ALA A 240 -3.96 13.85 -11.14
C ALA A 240 -4.34 15.24 -10.60
N CYS A 241 -3.50 15.82 -9.74
CA CYS A 241 -3.69 17.18 -9.20
C CYS A 241 -3.60 18.26 -10.27
N PHE A 242 -2.81 18.07 -11.33
CA PHE A 242 -2.75 19.03 -12.44
C PHE A 242 -3.51 18.58 -13.69
N GLU A 243 -4.23 17.46 -13.60
CA GLU A 243 -5.01 16.87 -14.70
C GLU A 243 -4.22 16.64 -16.00
N GLY A 244 -2.91 16.37 -15.87
CA GLY A 244 -2.02 16.20 -17.02
C GLY A 244 -1.50 17.50 -17.65
N GLU A 245 -1.75 18.65 -17.02
CA GLU A 245 -1.28 19.97 -17.46
C GLU A 245 -0.20 20.53 -16.50
N GLY A 246 0.38 21.69 -16.83
CA GLY A 246 1.33 22.38 -15.94
C GLY A 246 2.45 21.47 -15.40
N PHE A 247 2.60 21.42 -14.06
CA PHE A 247 3.57 20.57 -13.39
C PHE A 247 3.24 19.06 -13.44
N GLY A 248 2.01 18.68 -13.74
CA GLY A 248 1.61 17.28 -13.94
C GLY A 248 1.61 16.85 -15.39
N LYS A 249 2.15 17.67 -16.32
CA LYS A 249 2.31 17.25 -17.71
C LYS A 249 3.48 16.28 -17.83
N PHE A 250 3.16 15.02 -18.13
CA PHE A 250 4.14 13.98 -18.42
C PHE A 250 3.84 13.31 -19.77
N ASP A 251 4.84 13.26 -20.65
CA ASP A 251 4.70 12.72 -22.01
C ASP A 251 4.65 11.18 -22.04
N ASP A 252 5.17 10.54 -20.99
CA ASP A 252 5.31 9.08 -20.80
C ASP A 252 4.51 8.56 -19.59
N ILE A 253 3.48 9.28 -19.13
CA ILE A 253 2.69 8.93 -17.91
C ILE A 253 2.12 7.50 -17.93
N ASP A 254 1.88 6.95 -19.12
CA ASP A 254 1.34 5.60 -19.29
C ASP A 254 2.36 4.49 -18.93
N GLU A 255 3.63 4.85 -18.64
CA GLU A 255 4.66 3.94 -18.08
C GLU A 255 4.49 3.66 -16.58
N ILE A 256 3.78 4.51 -15.83
CA ILE A 256 3.52 4.28 -14.40
C ILE A 256 2.60 3.05 -14.24
N THR A 257 2.97 2.15 -13.34
CA THR A 257 2.19 0.94 -13.04
C THR A 257 1.18 1.19 -11.91
N MET A 258 0.37 0.17 -11.61
CA MET A 258 -0.42 0.13 -10.37
C MET A 258 0.47 0.21 -9.12
N PHE A 259 -0.11 0.61 -7.99
CA PHE A 259 0.60 0.78 -6.72
C PHE A 259 0.42 -0.47 -5.87
N ALA A 260 1.47 -1.30 -5.79
CA ALA A 260 1.44 -2.56 -5.07
C ALA A 260 1.34 -2.37 -3.54
N ASP A 261 0.13 -2.04 -3.07
CA ASP A 261 -0.26 -1.95 -1.67
C ASP A 261 -0.96 -3.23 -1.20
N TYR A 262 -1.69 -3.17 -0.08
CA TYR A 262 -2.45 -4.31 0.45
C TYR A 262 -3.94 -4.32 0.04
N ARG A 263 -4.51 -3.21 -0.43
CA ARG A 263 -5.93 -3.07 -0.76
C ARG A 263 -6.22 -3.57 -2.18
N VAL A 264 -5.39 -3.18 -3.14
CA VAL A 264 -5.59 -3.57 -4.54
C VAL A 264 -5.50 -5.10 -4.73
N PRO A 265 -4.55 -5.84 -4.11
CA PRO A 265 -4.54 -7.30 -4.19
C PRO A 265 -5.81 -7.95 -3.62
N GLN A 266 -6.41 -7.40 -2.56
CA GLN A 266 -7.67 -7.90 -2.00
C GLN A 266 -8.82 -7.80 -3.01
N ALA A 267 -8.93 -6.68 -3.70
CA ALA A 267 -9.93 -6.49 -4.75
C ALA A 267 -9.66 -7.37 -5.97
N LEU A 268 -8.40 -7.49 -6.40
CA LEU A 268 -8.03 -8.41 -7.48
C LEU A 268 -8.39 -9.85 -7.14
N HIS A 269 -8.17 -10.27 -5.89
CA HIS A 269 -8.55 -11.60 -5.44
C HIS A 269 -10.07 -11.79 -5.44
N HIS A 270 -10.82 -10.82 -4.91
CA HIS A 270 -12.28 -10.85 -4.92
C HIS A 270 -12.88 -10.91 -6.33
N LEU A 271 -12.29 -10.17 -7.29
CA LEU A 271 -12.68 -10.19 -8.70
C LEU A 271 -12.23 -11.47 -9.42
N GLY A 272 -11.44 -12.32 -8.76
CA GLY A 272 -10.84 -13.52 -9.34
C GLY A 272 -9.73 -13.24 -10.35
N ALA A 273 -9.20 -12.01 -10.41
CA ALA A 273 -8.07 -11.63 -11.26
C ALA A 273 -6.75 -12.21 -10.75
N ILE A 274 -6.65 -12.47 -9.44
CA ILE A 274 -5.57 -13.28 -8.83
C ILE A 274 -6.18 -14.34 -7.91
N SER A 275 -5.48 -15.46 -7.76
CA SER A 275 -5.86 -16.57 -6.86
C SER A 275 -4.69 -16.91 -5.95
N TYR A 276 -4.99 -17.31 -4.72
CA TYR A 276 -3.99 -17.73 -3.74
C TYR A 276 -3.99 -19.25 -3.56
N SER A 277 -2.83 -19.82 -3.26
CA SER A 277 -2.73 -21.21 -2.83
C SER A 277 -3.47 -21.44 -1.50
N ASP A 278 -3.88 -22.66 -1.22
CA ASP A 278 -4.48 -23.02 0.08
C ASP A 278 -3.58 -22.66 1.27
N ASN A 279 -2.25 -22.72 1.06
CA ASN A 279 -1.29 -22.37 2.10
C ASN A 279 -1.27 -20.87 2.39
N LEU A 280 -1.29 -20.04 1.34
CA LEU A 280 -1.35 -18.60 1.50
C LEU A 280 -2.70 -18.17 2.07
N LEU A 281 -3.81 -18.77 1.62
CA LEU A 281 -5.13 -18.53 2.18
C LEU A 281 -5.17 -18.80 3.69
N ARG A 282 -4.75 -20.00 4.13
CA ARG A 282 -4.68 -20.32 5.58
C ARG A 282 -3.80 -19.35 6.36
N THR A 283 -2.70 -18.90 5.77
CA THR A 283 -1.78 -17.94 6.41
C THR A 283 -2.50 -16.61 6.64
N LEU A 284 -3.18 -16.09 5.63
CA LEU A 284 -3.88 -14.82 5.72
C LEU A 284 -5.14 -14.90 6.60
N GLU A 285 -5.87 -16.02 6.56
CA GLU A 285 -7.02 -16.29 7.44
C GLU A 285 -6.63 -16.43 8.92
N SER A 286 -5.37 -16.77 9.19
CA SER A 286 -4.84 -16.83 10.55
C SER A 286 -4.44 -15.47 11.12
N PHE A 287 -4.63 -14.37 10.37
CA PHE A 287 -4.23 -13.01 10.74
C PHE A 287 -2.74 -12.88 11.09
N VAL A 288 -1.92 -13.80 10.57
CA VAL A 288 -0.48 -13.78 10.79
C VAL A 288 0.14 -12.70 9.89
N LEU A 289 0.89 -11.80 10.52
CA LEU A 289 1.65 -10.78 9.83
C LEU A 289 2.57 -11.39 8.76
N LEU A 290 2.44 -10.96 7.50
CA LEU A 290 3.41 -11.32 6.48
C LEU A 290 4.68 -10.50 6.71
N PRO A 291 5.84 -11.15 6.91
CA PRO A 291 7.09 -10.42 7.09
C PRO A 291 7.40 -9.59 5.85
N ASN A 292 7.87 -8.36 6.06
CA ASN A 292 8.39 -7.52 4.99
C ASN A 292 9.47 -8.27 4.20
N GLY A 293 9.41 -8.23 2.88
CA GLY A 293 10.40 -8.88 2.01
C GLY A 293 10.26 -10.41 1.95
N SER A 294 9.26 -11.00 2.61
CA SER A 294 8.97 -12.43 2.50
C SER A 294 8.57 -12.80 1.07
N ARG A 295 8.75 -14.08 0.71
CA ARG A 295 8.35 -14.56 -0.62
C ARG A 295 6.86 -14.28 -0.89
N LEU A 296 5.98 -14.61 0.07
CA LEU A 296 4.54 -14.42 -0.06
C LEU A 296 4.17 -12.95 -0.30
N GLU A 297 4.77 -12.04 0.47
CA GLU A 297 4.57 -10.60 0.29
C GLU A 297 5.00 -10.14 -1.12
N LYS A 298 6.18 -10.56 -1.58
CA LYS A 298 6.67 -10.22 -2.92
C LYS A 298 5.79 -10.81 -4.02
N GLU A 299 5.33 -12.05 -3.87
CA GLU A 299 4.45 -12.71 -4.84
C GLU A 299 3.10 -12.00 -4.96
N ILE A 300 2.48 -11.61 -3.84
CA ILE A 300 1.23 -10.82 -3.84
C ILE A 300 1.44 -9.51 -4.61
N ARG A 301 2.50 -8.77 -4.28
CA ARG A 301 2.77 -7.47 -4.89
C ARG A 301 3.11 -7.58 -6.38
N GLY A 302 4.02 -8.49 -6.73
CA GLY A 302 4.47 -8.66 -8.11
C GLY A 302 3.37 -9.19 -9.03
N CYS A 303 2.60 -10.18 -8.57
CA CYS A 303 1.47 -10.68 -9.34
C CYS A 303 0.35 -9.64 -9.48
N SER A 304 0.14 -8.78 -8.48
CA SER A 304 -0.84 -7.69 -8.57
C SER A 304 -0.44 -6.66 -9.64
N ILE A 305 0.84 -6.28 -9.70
CA ILE A 305 1.36 -5.40 -10.76
C ILE A 305 1.08 -5.98 -12.14
N TRP A 306 1.42 -7.26 -12.33
CA TRP A 306 1.22 -7.90 -13.62
C TRP A 306 -0.26 -8.12 -13.95
N ALA A 307 -1.09 -8.47 -12.97
CA ALA A 307 -2.53 -8.65 -13.16
C ALA A 307 -3.20 -7.34 -13.61
N VAL A 308 -2.87 -6.20 -12.99
CA VAL A 308 -3.45 -4.90 -13.42
C VAL A 308 -2.98 -4.51 -14.81
N GLU A 309 -1.74 -4.82 -15.19
CA GLU A 309 -1.28 -4.63 -16.57
C GLU A 309 -2.11 -5.44 -17.57
N LEU A 310 -2.37 -6.72 -17.27
CA LEU A 310 -3.23 -7.56 -18.12
C LEU A 310 -4.68 -7.04 -18.17
N LEU A 311 -5.23 -6.58 -17.05
CA LEU A 311 -6.55 -5.95 -17.00
C LEU A 311 -6.59 -4.68 -17.88
N ARG A 312 -5.57 -3.82 -17.77
CA ARG A 312 -5.46 -2.59 -18.57
C ARG A 312 -5.48 -2.90 -20.06
N ARG A 313 -4.74 -3.91 -20.52
CA ARG A 313 -4.72 -4.37 -21.91
C ARG A 313 -6.12 -4.85 -22.35
N ALA A 314 -6.72 -5.77 -21.61
CA ALA A 314 -8.02 -6.35 -21.92
C ALA A 314 -9.17 -5.31 -21.94
N ILE A 315 -9.11 -4.31 -21.05
CA ILE A 315 -10.08 -3.20 -21.01
C ILE A 315 -9.83 -2.23 -22.17
N LYS A 316 -8.57 -1.92 -22.50
CA LYS A 316 -8.23 -1.04 -23.62
C LYS A 316 -8.75 -1.61 -24.95
N GLU A 317 -8.53 -2.90 -25.19
CA GLU A 317 -9.08 -3.60 -26.38
C GLU A 317 -10.61 -3.50 -26.46
N ARG A 318 -11.30 -3.56 -25.31
CA ARG A 318 -12.77 -3.39 -25.25
C ARG A 318 -13.21 -1.96 -25.55
N ILE A 319 -12.49 -0.97 -25.03
CA ILE A 319 -12.77 0.44 -25.33
C ILE A 319 -12.64 0.70 -26.83
N GLU A 320 -11.59 0.17 -27.46
CA GLU A 320 -11.34 0.30 -28.90
C GLU A 320 -12.42 -0.43 -29.72
N ARG A 321 -12.72 -1.69 -29.37
CA ARG A 321 -13.73 -2.51 -30.05
C ARG A 321 -15.13 -1.92 -29.95
N ASP A 322 -15.52 -1.43 -28.79
CA ASP A 322 -16.87 -0.91 -28.51
C ASP A 322 -16.98 0.60 -28.78
N ASN A 323 -15.88 1.25 -29.21
CA ASN A 323 -15.75 2.70 -29.46
C ASN A 323 -16.25 3.58 -28.31
N THR A 324 -15.80 3.31 -27.08
CA THR A 324 -16.25 4.02 -25.87
C THR A 324 -15.24 5.00 -25.29
N HIS A 325 -14.36 5.56 -26.12
CA HIS A 325 -13.33 6.50 -25.69
C HIS A 325 -13.91 7.72 -24.97
N GLU A 326 -15.08 8.23 -25.38
CA GLU A 326 -15.72 9.38 -24.71
C GLU A 326 -16.21 9.06 -23.28
N LEU A 327 -16.49 7.79 -22.97
CA LEU A 327 -16.98 7.36 -21.66
C LEU A 327 -15.84 7.02 -20.70
N ILE A 328 -14.67 6.69 -21.24
CA ILE A 328 -13.45 6.36 -20.51
C ILE A 328 -12.28 7.09 -21.21
N PRO A 329 -12.14 8.41 -21.00
CA PRO A 329 -11.30 9.28 -21.84
C PRO A 329 -9.79 9.00 -21.73
N LYS A 330 -9.33 8.48 -20.59
CA LYS A 330 -7.91 8.16 -20.37
C LYS A 330 -7.80 6.91 -19.49
N LEU A 331 -7.58 5.75 -20.12
CA LEU A 331 -7.26 4.52 -19.41
C LEU A 331 -5.75 4.31 -19.35
N ASN A 332 -5.21 4.39 -18.13
CA ASN A 332 -3.85 3.96 -17.79
C ASN A 332 -3.86 3.19 -16.46
N ALA A 333 -2.71 2.66 -16.03
CA ALA A 333 -2.65 1.86 -14.81
C ALA A 333 -2.99 2.67 -13.55
N ILE A 334 -2.70 3.97 -13.52
CA ILE A 334 -3.07 4.90 -12.44
C ILE A 334 -4.59 4.97 -12.29
N THR A 335 -5.30 5.25 -13.38
CA THR A 335 -6.77 5.37 -13.38
C THR A 335 -7.43 4.04 -12.98
N LEU A 336 -6.84 2.93 -13.42
CA LEU A 336 -7.32 1.60 -13.06
C LEU A 336 -7.04 1.27 -11.58
N ASP A 337 -5.90 1.69 -11.04
CA ASP A 337 -5.55 1.55 -9.62
C ASP A 337 -6.52 2.32 -8.72
N PHE A 338 -6.75 3.61 -9.02
CA PHE A 338 -7.74 4.43 -8.31
C PHE A 338 -9.11 3.77 -8.32
N PHE A 339 -9.55 3.27 -9.49
CA PHE A 339 -10.82 2.57 -9.61
C PHE A 339 -10.89 1.31 -8.73
N ILE A 340 -9.87 0.46 -8.79
CA ILE A 340 -9.85 -0.80 -8.04
C ILE A 340 -9.76 -0.53 -6.53
N TRP A 341 -9.03 0.51 -6.13
CA TRP A 341 -8.92 0.94 -4.73
C TRP A 341 -10.26 1.46 -4.20
N ASP A 342 -10.95 2.32 -4.95
CA ASP A 342 -12.30 2.79 -4.61
C ASP A 342 -13.30 1.63 -4.56
N PHE A 343 -13.22 0.71 -5.53
CA PHE A 343 -14.04 -0.50 -5.55
C PHE A 343 -13.81 -1.35 -4.30
N ALA A 344 -12.56 -1.53 -3.87
CA ALA A 344 -12.21 -2.22 -2.65
C ALA A 344 -12.91 -1.58 -1.45
N LYS A 345 -12.82 -0.26 -1.32
CA LYS A 345 -13.42 0.48 -0.21
C LYS A 345 -14.96 0.41 -0.19
N GLU A 346 -15.60 0.43 -1.35
CA GLU A 346 -17.07 0.41 -1.47
C GLU A 346 -17.68 -0.98 -1.27
N HIS A 347 -17.00 -2.05 -1.67
CA HIS A 347 -17.59 -3.39 -1.81
C HIS A 347 -16.97 -4.45 -0.91
N LEU A 348 -15.79 -4.18 -0.36
CA LEU A 348 -15.08 -5.14 0.48
C LEU A 348 -15.19 -4.74 1.94
N ASP A 349 -15.95 -5.53 2.70
CA ASP A 349 -16.01 -5.39 4.16
C ASP A 349 -14.65 -5.76 4.76
N GLU A 350 -14.00 -4.80 5.44
CA GLU A 350 -12.69 -4.99 6.07
C GLU A 350 -12.63 -6.17 7.05
N SER A 351 -13.78 -6.61 7.57
CA SER A 351 -13.92 -7.77 8.45
C SER A 351 -14.10 -9.11 7.72
N LEU A 352 -14.46 -9.09 6.43
CA LEU A 352 -14.69 -10.28 5.60
C LEU A 352 -13.58 -10.50 4.56
N VAL A 353 -12.63 -9.58 4.50
CA VAL A 353 -11.57 -9.58 3.50
C VAL A 353 -10.30 -10.12 4.12
N ILE A 354 -9.67 -11.03 3.40
CA ILE A 354 -8.35 -11.57 3.69
C ILE A 354 -7.39 -10.40 4.00
N GLN A 355 -7.00 -10.24 5.26
CA GLN A 355 -6.16 -9.13 5.68
C GLN A 355 -4.73 -9.38 5.23
N ILE A 356 -4.25 -8.56 4.30
CA ILE A 356 -2.87 -8.59 3.83
C ILE A 356 -2.09 -7.64 4.73
N ILE A 357 -1.62 -8.15 5.85
CA ILE A 357 -0.84 -7.35 6.80
C ILE A 357 0.61 -7.35 6.32
N MET A 358 1.02 -6.24 5.71
CA MET A 358 2.40 -6.00 5.29
C MET A 358 3.02 -4.89 6.13
N THR A 359 4.18 -5.17 6.73
CA THR A 359 5.01 -4.08 7.27
C THR A 359 5.78 -3.45 6.12
N ASP A 360 5.67 -2.13 5.91
CA ASP A 360 6.54 -1.41 4.98
C ASP A 360 7.73 -0.81 5.76
N ARG A 361 8.67 -1.67 6.17
CA ARG A 361 9.88 -1.28 6.94
C ARG A 361 11.16 -1.20 6.08
N ARG A 362 11.07 -1.52 4.79
CA ARG A 362 12.19 -1.70 3.85
C ARG A 362 13.16 -0.50 3.80
N CYS A 363 12.63 0.69 4.03
CA CYS A 363 13.38 1.94 3.90
C CYS A 363 14.42 2.16 5.02
N TYR A 364 14.36 1.42 6.14
CA TYR A 364 15.14 1.76 7.34
C TYR A 364 16.20 0.73 7.73
N GLU A 365 16.12 -0.51 7.25
CA GLU A 365 17.13 -1.53 7.58
C GLU A 365 18.45 -1.33 6.81
N ARG A 366 18.43 -0.68 5.64
CA ARG A 366 19.64 -0.41 4.82
C ARG A 366 20.35 0.90 5.13
N SER A 367 19.68 1.91 5.67
CA SER A 367 20.30 3.21 5.98
C SER A 367 21.29 3.15 7.16
N HIS A 368 21.24 2.08 7.96
CA HIS A 368 22.17 1.88 9.09
C HIS A 368 23.59 1.47 8.66
N ASN A 369 23.81 0.94 7.45
CA ASN A 369 25.13 0.45 7.03
C ASN A 369 25.90 1.38 6.10
N ASN A 370 25.24 2.30 5.38
CA ASN A 370 25.92 3.11 4.35
C ASN A 370 26.47 4.45 4.86
N PHE A 371 26.19 4.86 6.10
CA PHE A 371 26.67 6.14 6.64
C PHE A 371 28.01 6.05 7.38
N CYS A 372 28.54 4.85 7.65
CA CYS A 372 29.84 4.67 8.32
C CYS A 372 31.06 4.71 7.38
N GLU A 373 30.86 4.69 6.05
CA GLU A 373 31.98 4.63 5.09
C GLU A 373 32.28 5.96 4.38
N LEU A 374 31.45 6.98 4.54
CA LEU A 374 31.62 8.29 3.90
C LEU A 374 32.03 9.39 4.89
N SER A 375 33.05 9.12 5.70
CA SER A 375 33.79 10.17 6.43
C SER A 375 35.09 9.62 7.01
N LYS A 376 36.12 9.50 6.16
CA LYS A 376 37.52 9.53 6.60
C LYS A 376 38.31 10.43 5.63
N PRO A 377 38.74 11.63 6.05
CA PRO A 377 39.72 12.39 5.29
C PRO A 377 41.11 11.76 5.45
N ASP A 378 41.85 11.70 4.35
CA ASP A 378 43.23 11.24 4.26
C ASP A 378 44.13 12.02 5.24
N ALA A 379 44.69 11.30 6.22
CA ALA A 379 45.68 11.83 7.14
C ALA A 379 47.05 11.19 6.86
N ILE A 380 47.96 12.06 6.46
CA ILE A 380 49.39 11.88 6.22
C ILE A 380 50.08 11.23 7.42
N HIS A 381 50.87 10.17 7.18
CA HIS A 381 51.82 9.62 8.15
C HIS A 381 52.92 10.63 8.50
N PRO A 382 53.32 10.72 9.79
CA PRO A 382 54.64 10.19 10.11
C PRO A 382 54.75 9.47 11.49
N GLY A 383 55.68 8.52 11.50
CA GLY A 383 56.46 7.88 12.58
C GLY A 383 56.14 8.09 14.07
N GLY A 384 56.21 7.00 14.84
CA GLY A 384 56.51 7.06 16.28
C GLY A 384 56.02 5.90 17.14
N THR A 385 56.91 4.93 17.37
CA THR A 385 57.16 4.17 18.62
C THR A 385 56.05 3.43 19.40
N LYS A 386 56.34 2.13 19.57
CA LYS A 386 55.95 1.10 20.56
C LYS A 386 55.66 1.59 22.00
N GLU A 387 54.67 0.94 22.63
CA GLU A 387 54.68 0.31 23.97
C GLU A 387 53.30 -0.36 24.20
N ASP A 388 53.23 -1.69 24.24
CA ASP A 388 53.01 -2.53 25.44
C ASP A 388 52.01 -1.95 26.46
N ASP A 389 50.85 -2.60 26.66
CA ASP A 389 50.69 -3.43 27.85
C ASP A 389 49.42 -4.32 27.87
N THR A 390 49.54 -5.31 28.73
CA THR A 390 48.78 -6.54 28.89
C THR A 390 47.65 -6.45 29.94
N ASN A 391 46.88 -7.55 30.07
CA ASN A 391 45.86 -7.89 31.09
C ASN A 391 44.40 -7.47 30.75
N ARG A 392 43.35 -8.28 30.96
CA ARG A 392 43.21 -9.49 31.77
C ARG A 392 41.96 -10.28 31.35
N MET A 393 42.11 -11.60 31.26
CA MET A 393 41.05 -12.59 31.14
C MET A 393 40.22 -12.76 32.43
N LYS A 394 38.93 -13.09 32.24
CA LYS A 394 38.09 -14.06 32.97
C LYS A 394 37.84 -13.85 34.47
N ARG A 395 36.56 -13.71 34.83
CA ARG A 395 35.83 -14.53 35.83
C ARG A 395 34.40 -14.03 36.05
N ASN A 396 33.39 -14.82 35.71
CA ASN A 396 32.59 -15.62 36.66
C ASN A 396 31.27 -16.07 36.04
N ASN A 397 30.90 -17.30 36.40
CA ASN A 397 29.77 -18.06 35.91
C ASN A 397 28.93 -18.50 37.14
N ARG A 398 27.60 -18.54 36.97
CA ARG A 398 26.56 -19.20 37.79
C ARG A 398 26.05 -18.54 39.08
N GLN A 399 24.75 -18.19 39.11
CA GLN A 399 23.72 -18.92 39.88
C GLN A 399 22.28 -18.47 39.57
N ASN A 400 21.48 -19.42 39.05
CA ASN A 400 20.09 -19.83 39.37
C ASN A 400 18.94 -18.84 39.70
N ASN A 401 17.88 -19.00 38.88
CA ASN A 401 16.52 -19.47 39.22
C ASN A 401 15.31 -18.51 39.29
N ASN A 402 14.27 -18.98 38.57
CA ASN A 402 12.82 -18.87 38.74
C ASN A 402 12.13 -17.52 38.57
N TRP A 403 11.38 -17.38 37.47
CA TRP A 403 10.00 -16.83 37.49
C TRP A 403 9.12 -17.54 36.45
N ASP A 404 7.96 -17.97 36.91
CA ASP A 404 6.91 -18.74 36.23
C ASP A 404 6.27 -18.01 35.04
N ARG A 405 5.88 -18.78 34.02
CA ARG A 405 4.99 -18.34 32.92
C ARG A 405 3.56 -18.83 33.16
N PRO A 406 2.52 -17.99 33.07
CA PRO A 406 1.14 -18.48 33.12
C PRO A 406 0.75 -19.16 31.81
N LYS A 407 0.19 -20.37 31.91
CA LYS A 407 -0.51 -21.08 30.83
C LYS A 407 -1.89 -20.45 30.64
N ILE A 408 -2.15 -19.87 29.47
CA ILE A 408 -3.51 -19.48 29.05
C ILE A 408 -4.24 -20.72 28.54
N ARG A 409 -5.42 -20.95 29.12
CA ARG A 409 -6.30 -22.11 28.89
C ARG A 409 -7.35 -21.67 27.86
N ILE A 410 -7.32 -22.26 26.66
CA ILE A 410 -8.32 -21.99 25.60
C ILE A 410 -9.63 -22.72 25.98
N SER A 411 -10.66 -21.97 26.36
CA SER A 411 -12.01 -22.49 26.54
C SER A 411 -12.74 -22.52 25.19
N HIS A 412 -13.18 -23.70 24.77
CA HIS A 412 -14.08 -23.87 23.63
C HIS A 412 -15.50 -23.48 24.05
N SER A 413 -15.97 -22.30 23.67
CA SER A 413 -17.38 -21.94 23.73
C SER A 413 -18.00 -22.01 22.34
N ARG A 414 -18.94 -22.95 22.20
CA ARG A 414 -19.89 -23.08 21.09
C ARG A 414 -20.64 -21.76 20.92
N ILE A 415 -20.66 -21.19 19.72
CA ILE A 415 -21.63 -20.15 19.36
C ILE A 415 -22.70 -20.77 18.48
N ILE A 416 -23.91 -20.68 19.02
CA ILE A 416 -25.19 -21.07 18.46
C ILE A 416 -25.58 -20.04 17.39
N ALA A 417 -26.03 -20.51 16.24
CA ALA A 417 -26.62 -19.69 15.20
C ALA A 417 -27.93 -19.06 15.70
N SER A 418 -28.07 -17.74 15.56
CA SER A 418 -29.37 -17.07 15.53
C SER A 418 -29.49 -16.33 14.21
N ALA A 419 -30.41 -16.83 13.39
CA ALA A 419 -30.97 -16.10 12.25
C ALA A 419 -31.84 -14.96 12.79
N ASP A 420 -31.74 -13.78 12.16
CA ASP A 420 -32.84 -13.09 11.49
C ASP A 420 -32.59 -11.56 11.38
N TYR A 421 -33.01 -11.02 10.21
CA TYR A 421 -33.18 -9.61 9.81
C TYR A 421 -31.88 -8.81 9.47
N PHE A 422 -31.70 -8.21 8.29
CA PHE A 422 -32.63 -7.63 7.31
C PHE A 422 -32.20 -7.85 5.85
N ASN A 423 -33.23 -7.92 5.00
CA ASN A 423 -33.23 -8.22 3.58
C ASN A 423 -33.30 -6.90 2.79
N PHE A 424 -32.35 -6.63 1.88
CA PHE A 424 -32.54 -5.70 0.76
C PHE A 424 -31.78 -6.18 -0.48
N ASN A 425 -32.55 -6.76 -1.40
CA ASN A 425 -32.17 -6.96 -2.80
C ASN A 425 -32.10 -5.60 -3.53
N LYS A 426 -31.06 -5.40 -4.35
CA LYS A 426 -31.16 -5.11 -5.81
C LYS A 426 -29.81 -4.65 -6.36
N ILE A 427 -29.08 -5.57 -6.97
CA ILE A 427 -28.49 -5.47 -8.33
C ILE A 427 -28.20 -6.93 -8.73
N ASN A 428 -28.70 -7.33 -9.90
CA ASN A 428 -28.61 -8.69 -10.41
C ASN A 428 -27.14 -9.14 -10.56
N MET A 429 -26.75 -10.18 -9.82
CA MET A 429 -25.65 -11.05 -10.22
C MET A 429 -26.16 -12.46 -10.50
N LEU A 430 -25.74 -12.97 -11.66
CA LEU A 430 -26.10 -14.22 -12.31
C LEU A 430 -25.68 -15.48 -11.52
N PRO A 431 -26.24 -16.67 -11.85
CA PRO A 431 -26.28 -17.82 -10.95
C PRO A 431 -24.95 -18.58 -10.87
N ARG A 432 -24.59 -18.99 -9.65
CA ARG A 432 -23.49 -19.92 -9.38
C ARG A 432 -23.80 -21.28 -10.02
N GLY A 433 -22.94 -21.70 -10.95
CA GLY A 433 -22.94 -23.06 -11.48
C GLY A 433 -22.69 -24.08 -10.36
N HIS A 434 -23.51 -25.13 -10.35
CA HIS A 434 -23.36 -26.31 -9.50
C HIS A 434 -22.01 -26.98 -9.76
N ILE A 435 -21.26 -27.22 -8.68
CA ILE A 435 -20.21 -28.23 -8.65
C ILE A 435 -20.77 -29.37 -7.79
N ASP A 436 -21.07 -30.49 -8.45
CA ASP A 436 -21.45 -31.75 -7.83
C ASP A 436 -20.32 -32.28 -6.94
N GLY A 437 -20.62 -32.45 -5.65
CA GLY A 437 -19.76 -33.09 -4.67
C GLY A 437 -20.55 -34.10 -3.87
N LYS A 438 -20.54 -35.35 -4.32
CA LYS A 438 -21.01 -36.54 -3.60
C LYS A 438 -20.34 -36.64 -2.22
N TYR A 439 -21.01 -37.38 -1.33
CA TYR A 439 -20.62 -37.92 -0.01
C TYR A 439 -21.24 -37.22 1.20
N ALA A 440 -22.36 -37.77 1.69
CA ALA A 440 -22.47 -38.39 3.02
C ALA A 440 -23.95 -38.67 3.36
N SER A 441 -24.36 -39.91 3.13
CA SER A 441 -25.60 -40.50 3.66
C SER A 441 -25.35 -41.05 5.06
N VAL A 442 -25.95 -40.48 6.12
CA VAL A 442 -26.31 -41.22 7.35
C VAL A 442 -27.53 -40.58 8.03
N ILE A 443 -28.69 -41.20 7.76
CA ILE A 443 -29.77 -41.58 8.69
C ILE A 443 -29.76 -40.88 10.07
N VAL A 444 -30.77 -40.02 10.31
CA VAL A 444 -31.44 -39.94 11.62
C VAL A 444 -32.95 -39.95 11.40
N LYS A 445 -33.56 -40.91 12.08
CA LYS A 445 -34.98 -41.31 12.06
C LYS A 445 -35.92 -40.22 12.56
N ASP A 446 -37.06 -40.16 11.86
CA ASP A 446 -38.43 -39.99 12.35
C ASP A 446 -38.62 -39.76 13.85
N ARG A 447 -39.30 -38.66 14.18
CA ARG A 447 -40.30 -38.63 15.25
C ARG A 447 -41.51 -37.75 14.89
N ASN A 448 -42.65 -38.44 14.86
CA ASN A 448 -44.01 -38.03 15.22
C ASN A 448 -44.78 -37.15 14.22
N ASN A 449 -45.72 -37.74 13.47
CA ASN A 449 -47.15 -37.96 13.82
C ASN A 449 -47.90 -36.67 14.20
N VAL A 450 -48.88 -36.25 13.39
CA VAL A 450 -50.32 -36.56 13.61
C VAL A 450 -51.16 -35.91 12.49
N SER A 451 -51.87 -36.77 11.77
CA SER A 451 -53.14 -36.63 11.03
C SER A 451 -53.70 -35.24 10.68
N ARG A 452 -54.17 -35.11 9.43
CA ARG A 452 -55.62 -35.06 9.12
C ARG A 452 -55.87 -35.35 7.64
N SER A 453 -56.75 -36.32 7.42
CA SER A 453 -57.33 -36.75 6.15
C SER A 453 -58.68 -36.06 5.88
N SER A 454 -59.24 -36.31 4.69
CA SER A 454 -60.52 -35.88 4.08
C SER A 454 -60.36 -34.62 3.21
N VAL A 455 -60.66 -34.62 1.91
CA VAL A 455 -61.32 -35.56 0.97
C VAL A 455 -60.61 -35.46 -0.38
#